data_AF-A0A452SJ05-F1
#
_entry.id   AF-A0A452SJ05-F1
#
_cell.length_a   1.000
_cell.length_b   1.000
_cell.length_c   1.000
_cell.angle_alpha   90.00
_cell.angle_beta   90.00
_cell.angle_gamma   90.00
#
_symmetry.space_group_name_H-M   'P 1'
#
loop_
_entity.id
_entity.type
_entity.pdbx_description
1 polymer ?
#
loop_
_entity_poly.entity_id
_entity_poly.type
_entity_poly.pdbx_seq_one_letter_code
_entity_poly.pdbx_strand_id
1 'polypeptide(L)'
;MTVCPSPLLPVYAIREAATNNLMKLVQKFGTEWAQNTIVPRVLVMANDPNYLHRMTTLFCINALSEACGQEITTKQMLPIVLKMAGDQVANVRFNVAKSLQKIGPILDTDALQEEVKPVLQKLGQDEDMDVKYFAQEAISVLALA
;
A
#
# COMPACT_ATOMS: atom_id res chain seq x y z
N MET A 1 5.27 -21.50 -27.07
CA MET A 1 4.55 -20.24 -26.81
C MET A 1 5.51 -19.32 -26.09
N THR A 2 6.14 -18.43 -26.86
CA THR A 2 7.05 -17.40 -26.40
C THR A 2 6.28 -16.41 -25.54
N VAL A 3 6.58 -16.39 -24.23
CA VAL A 3 6.11 -15.36 -23.33
C VAL A 3 6.83 -14.07 -23.74
N CYS A 4 6.14 -13.16 -24.41
CA CYS A 4 6.66 -11.82 -24.66
C CYS A 4 7.03 -11.19 -23.30
N PRO A 5 8.27 -10.74 -23.08
CA PRO A 5 8.60 -10.05 -21.84
C PRO A 5 7.88 -8.70 -21.89
N SER A 6 6.81 -8.58 -21.11
CA SER A 6 6.13 -7.30 -20.91
C SER A 6 7.16 -6.29 -20.39
N PRO A 7 7.30 -5.09 -20.99
CA PRO A 7 8.30 -4.09 -20.58
C PRO A 7 8.14 -3.59 -19.13
N LEU A 8 7.14 -4.08 -18.40
CA LEU A 8 6.84 -3.78 -17.00
C LEU A 8 7.54 -4.72 -16.00
N LEU A 9 8.00 -5.91 -16.43
CA LEU A 9 8.65 -6.90 -15.57
C LEU A 9 9.96 -6.40 -14.91
N PRO A 10 10.86 -5.68 -15.61
CA PRO A 10 12.09 -5.18 -14.98
C PRO A 10 11.77 -4.14 -13.90
N VAL A 11 10.75 -3.30 -14.16
CA VAL A 11 10.37 -2.21 -13.25
C VAL A 11 9.71 -2.76 -11.98
N TYR A 12 8.91 -3.81 -12.08
CA TYR A 12 8.35 -4.50 -10.92
C TYR A 12 9.44 -5.17 -10.07
N ALA A 13 10.36 -5.92 -10.69
CA ALA A 13 11.45 -6.58 -9.98
C ALA A 13 12.39 -5.59 -9.27
N ILE A 14 12.65 -4.43 -9.88
CA ILE A 14 13.43 -3.35 -9.26
C ILE A 14 12.70 -2.78 -8.03
N ARG A 15 11.38 -2.59 -8.11
CA ARG A 15 10.59 -2.11 -6.96
C ARG A 15 10.56 -3.12 -5.83
N GLU A 16 10.37 -4.40 -6.13
CA GLU A 16 10.41 -5.48 -5.14
C GLU A 16 11.78 -5.55 -4.44
N ALA A 17 12.87 -5.47 -5.21
CA ALA A 17 14.23 -5.43 -4.66
C ALA A 17 14.47 -4.19 -3.79
N ALA A 18 13.97 -3.02 -4.19
CA ALA A 18 14.07 -1.78 -3.41
C ALA A 18 13.31 -1.91 -2.08
N THR A 19 12.10 -2.46 -2.11
CA THR A 19 11.26 -2.71 -0.93
C THR A 19 11.93 -3.68 0.04
N ASN A 20 12.56 -4.76 -0.46
CA ASN A 20 13.34 -5.69 0.37
C ASN A 20 14.57 -5.01 1.02
N ASN A 21 15.22 -4.10 0.30
CA ASN A 21 16.34 -3.35 0.84
C ASN A 21 15.89 -2.35 1.92
N LEU A 22 14.70 -1.74 1.79
CA LEU A 22 14.14 -0.88 2.83
C LEU A 22 13.96 -1.66 4.15
N MET A 23 13.41 -2.87 4.12
CA MET A 23 13.27 -3.68 5.34
C MET A 23 14.62 -3.95 6.02
N LYS A 24 15.66 -4.32 5.25
CA LYS A 24 17.01 -4.55 5.79
C LYS A 24 17.61 -3.28 6.40
N LEU A 25 17.34 -2.12 5.81
CA LEU A 25 17.78 -0.84 6.36
C LEU A 25 17.08 -0.52 7.69
N VAL A 26 15.75 -0.74 7.78
CA VAL A 26 15.02 -0.55 9.04
C VAL A 26 15.52 -1.51 10.12
N GLN A 27 15.78 -2.78 9.78
CA GLN A 27 16.35 -3.75 10.72
C GLN A 27 17.74 -3.35 11.23
N LYS A 28 18.55 -2.69 10.39
CA LYS A 28 19.92 -2.27 10.74
C LYS A 28 19.96 -0.95 11.52
N PHE A 29 19.13 0.01 11.17
CA PHE A 29 19.18 1.37 11.72
C PHE A 29 18.05 1.69 12.71
N GLY A 30 17.08 0.80 12.86
CA GLY A 30 15.95 0.95 13.77
C GLY A 30 14.75 1.66 13.17
N THR A 31 13.62 1.52 13.85
CA THR A 31 12.32 2.08 13.46
C THR A 31 12.29 3.61 13.56
N GLU A 32 12.92 4.19 14.58
CA GLU A 32 13.03 5.64 14.74
C GLU A 32 13.77 6.30 13.56
N TRP A 33 14.88 5.69 13.12
CA TRP A 33 15.59 6.15 11.93
C TRP A 33 14.70 6.09 10.69
N ALA A 34 13.95 5.00 10.51
CA ALA A 34 13.05 4.82 9.38
C ALA A 34 11.95 5.88 9.38
N GLN A 35 11.33 6.13 10.55
CA GLN A 35 10.31 7.14 10.76
C GLN A 35 10.80 8.55 10.42
N ASN A 36 12.03 8.89 10.79
CA ASN A 36 12.57 10.24 10.60
C ASN A 36 13.17 10.46 9.20
N THR A 37 13.65 9.40 8.55
CA THR A 37 14.44 9.51 7.32
C THR A 37 13.71 8.99 6.08
N ILE A 38 13.07 7.82 6.19
CA ILE A 38 12.52 7.09 5.04
C ILE A 38 11.03 7.36 4.86
N VAL A 39 10.24 7.24 5.94
CA VAL A 39 8.78 7.39 5.89
C VAL A 39 8.38 8.72 5.23
N PRO A 40 8.92 9.90 5.61
CA PRO A 40 8.49 11.16 5.02
C PRO A 40 8.77 11.24 3.51
N ARG A 41 9.89 10.65 3.07
CA ARG A 41 10.27 10.62 1.64
C ARG A 41 9.33 9.73 0.84
N VAL A 42 8.96 8.58 1.41
CA VAL A 42 8.00 7.66 0.80
C VAL A 42 6.63 8.32 0.67
N LEU A 43 6.11 8.94 1.73
CA LEU A 43 4.77 9.51 1.74
C LEU A 43 4.62 10.69 0.77
N VAL A 44 5.68 11.46 0.51
CA VAL A 44 5.65 12.56 -0.48
C VAL A 44 5.38 12.05 -1.90
N MET A 45 5.89 10.87 -2.26
CA MET A 45 5.69 10.27 -3.58
C MET A 45 4.22 9.93 -3.88
N ALA A 46 3.34 9.88 -2.86
CA ALA A 46 1.90 9.68 -3.04
C ALA A 46 1.24 10.77 -3.90
N ASN A 47 1.84 11.96 -4.00
CA ASN A 47 1.30 13.09 -4.76
C ASN A 47 2.08 13.36 -6.06
N ASP A 48 2.99 12.45 -6.46
CA ASP A 48 3.78 12.60 -7.67
C ASP A 48 2.88 12.53 -8.93
N PRO A 49 3.10 13.38 -9.95
CA PRO A 49 2.32 13.32 -11.19
C PRO A 49 2.42 11.96 -11.89
N ASN A 50 3.55 11.26 -11.74
CA ASN A 50 3.75 9.93 -12.28
C ASN A 50 3.12 8.86 -11.38
N TYR A 51 2.08 8.21 -11.90
CA TYR A 51 1.37 7.14 -11.17
C TYR A 51 2.29 5.97 -10.79
N LEU A 52 3.41 5.77 -11.50
CA LEU A 52 4.40 4.77 -11.14
C LEU A 52 5.07 5.07 -9.79
N HIS A 53 5.35 6.35 -9.49
CA HIS A 53 5.91 6.76 -8.19
C HIS A 53 4.85 6.65 -7.09
N ARG A 54 3.60 7.00 -7.40
CA ARG A 54 2.48 6.79 -6.48
C ARG A 54 2.33 5.31 -6.13
N MET A 55 2.35 4.41 -7.10
CA MET A 55 2.34 2.96 -6.83
C MET A 55 3.54 2.50 -5.99
N THR A 56 4.74 3.03 -6.23
CA THR A 56 5.92 2.74 -5.40
C THR A 56 5.67 3.09 -3.94
N THR A 57 4.93 4.17 -3.66
CA THR A 57 4.54 4.54 -2.28
C THR A 57 3.81 3.41 -1.58
N LEU A 58 2.81 2.81 -2.23
CA LEU A 58 2.04 1.70 -1.68
C LEU A 58 2.92 0.47 -1.42
N PHE A 59 3.82 0.14 -2.35
CA PHE A 59 4.76 -0.98 -2.16
C PHE A 59 5.74 -0.75 -1.00
N CYS A 60 6.24 0.48 -0.85
CA CYS A 60 7.09 0.83 0.28
C CYS A 60 6.31 0.76 1.60
N ILE A 61 5.07 1.25 1.66
CA ILE A 61 4.22 1.17 2.85
C ILE A 61 4.01 -0.30 3.26
N ASN A 62 3.72 -1.18 2.30
CA ASN A 62 3.47 -2.60 2.59
C ASN A 62 4.66 -3.32 3.26
N ALA A 63 5.89 -2.89 3.02
CA ALA A 63 7.06 -3.47 3.67
C ALA A 63 7.50 -2.70 4.91
N LEU A 64 7.31 -1.38 4.91
CA LEU A 64 7.63 -0.58 6.09
C LEU A 64 6.66 -0.84 7.22
N SER A 65 5.40 -1.20 6.95
CA SER A 65 4.40 -1.48 7.98
C SER A 65 4.83 -2.65 8.88
N GLU A 66 5.36 -3.72 8.29
CA GLU A 66 5.88 -4.88 9.03
C GLU A 66 7.09 -4.50 9.90
N ALA A 67 7.95 -3.60 9.40
CA ALA A 67 9.17 -3.22 10.10
C ALA A 67 8.99 -2.12 11.14
N CYS A 68 8.03 -1.19 10.95
CA CYS A 68 7.83 -0.01 11.78
C CYS A 68 6.79 -0.22 12.89
N GLY A 69 5.98 -1.27 12.82
CA GLY A 69 4.97 -1.60 13.82
C GLY A 69 3.69 -0.79 13.71
N GLN A 70 2.74 -1.11 14.59
CA GLN A 70 1.36 -0.63 14.55
C GLN A 70 1.24 0.90 14.65
N GLU A 71 1.87 1.52 15.64
CA GLU A 71 1.70 2.96 15.89
C GLU A 71 2.09 3.83 14.68
N ILE A 72 3.25 3.57 14.08
CA ILE A 72 3.73 4.32 12.92
C ILE A 72 2.84 4.02 11.70
N THR A 73 2.46 2.76 11.52
CA THR A 73 1.59 2.33 10.42
C THR A 73 0.25 3.04 10.48
N THR A 74 -0.43 3.01 11.62
CA THR A 74 -1.74 3.63 11.82
C THR A 74 -1.66 5.16 11.72
N LYS A 75 -0.69 5.80 12.39
CA LYS A 75 -0.67 7.29 12.47
C LYS A 75 -0.13 7.98 11.22
N GLN A 76 0.78 7.36 10.47
CA GLN A 76 1.46 8.02 9.36
C GLN A 76 1.19 7.40 7.99
N MET A 77 1.13 6.07 7.91
CA MET A 77 1.03 5.39 6.62
C MET A 77 -0.42 5.20 6.18
N LEU A 78 -1.30 4.74 7.08
CA LEU A 78 -2.71 4.48 6.81
C LEU A 78 -3.42 5.70 6.20
N PRO A 79 -3.29 6.94 6.72
CA PRO A 79 -3.98 8.10 6.15
C PRO A 79 -3.61 8.36 4.68
N ILE A 80 -2.37 8.05 4.30
CA ILE A 80 -1.91 8.18 2.92
C ILE A 80 -2.50 7.10 2.03
N VAL A 81 -2.53 5.83 2.50
CA VAL A 81 -3.18 4.73 1.76
C VAL A 81 -4.66 5.04 1.52
N LEU A 82 -5.38 5.50 2.55
CA LEU A 82 -6.81 5.84 2.44
C LEU A 82 -7.04 7.02 1.48
N LYS A 83 -6.20 8.07 1.52
CA LYS A 83 -6.26 9.18 0.57
C LYS A 83 -6.10 8.71 -0.88
N MET A 84 -5.19 7.77 -1.12
CA MET A 84 -4.90 7.24 -2.45
C MET A 84 -6.05 6.40 -3.03
N ALA A 85 -7.06 6.02 -2.25
CA ALA A 85 -8.25 5.34 -2.76
C ALA A 85 -9.03 6.19 -3.79
N GLY A 86 -8.85 7.53 -3.76
CA GLY A 86 -9.43 8.46 -4.73
C GLY A 86 -8.56 8.76 -5.96
N ASP A 87 -7.49 7.98 -6.20
CA ASP A 87 -6.60 8.22 -7.34
C ASP A 87 -7.33 8.09 -8.68
N GLN A 88 -6.98 8.94 -9.65
CA GLN A 88 -7.58 8.91 -10.98
C GLN A 88 -7.22 7.64 -11.77
N VAL A 89 -6.11 6.99 -11.43
CA VAL A 89 -5.62 5.79 -12.11
C VAL A 89 -6.09 4.52 -11.39
N ALA A 90 -6.87 3.68 -12.08
CA ALA A 90 -7.38 2.42 -11.53
C ALA A 90 -6.27 1.52 -10.97
N ASN A 91 -5.10 1.47 -11.62
CA ASN A 91 -3.94 0.73 -11.12
C ASN A 91 -3.47 1.16 -9.73
N VAL A 92 -3.60 2.45 -9.38
CA VAL A 92 -3.31 2.90 -8.04
C VAL A 92 -4.41 2.45 -7.09
N ARG A 93 -5.68 2.65 -7.47
CA ARG A 93 -6.85 2.29 -6.63
C ARG A 93 -6.90 0.80 -6.28
N PHE A 94 -6.68 -0.12 -7.22
CA PHE A 94 -6.69 -1.54 -6.87
C PHE A 94 -5.47 -1.93 -6.01
N ASN A 95 -4.33 -1.25 -6.17
CA ASN A 95 -3.18 -1.45 -5.29
C ASN A 95 -3.43 -0.89 -3.89
N VAL A 96 -4.30 0.12 -3.72
CA VAL A 96 -4.76 0.55 -2.40
C VAL A 96 -5.51 -0.58 -1.72
N ALA A 97 -6.46 -1.24 -2.40
CA ALA A 97 -7.17 -2.39 -1.83
C ALA A 97 -6.21 -3.52 -1.39
N LYS A 98 -5.24 -3.88 -2.25
CA LYS A 98 -4.19 -4.86 -1.91
C LYS A 98 -3.35 -4.43 -0.70
N SER A 99 -3.03 -3.13 -0.60
CA SER A 99 -2.22 -2.60 0.49
C SER A 99 -3.00 -2.62 1.80
N LEU A 100 -4.28 -2.25 1.78
CA LEU A 100 -5.17 -2.36 2.94
C LEU A 100 -5.31 -3.81 3.43
N GLN A 101 -5.45 -4.78 2.51
CA GLN A 101 -5.42 -6.20 2.86
C GLN A 101 -4.10 -6.60 3.53
N LYS A 102 -2.97 -6.10 3.02
CA LYS A 102 -1.63 -6.45 3.50
C LYS A 102 -1.31 -5.85 4.88
N ILE A 103 -1.66 -4.58 5.10
CA ILE A 103 -1.37 -3.88 6.36
C ILE A 103 -2.46 -4.14 7.42
N GLY A 104 -3.65 -4.59 7.02
CA GLY A 104 -4.79 -4.80 7.90
C GLY A 104 -4.48 -5.59 9.18
N PRO A 105 -3.74 -6.72 9.13
CA PRO A 105 -3.35 -7.48 10.34
C PRO A 105 -2.47 -6.72 11.34
N ILE A 106 -1.90 -5.58 10.96
CA ILE A 106 -1.04 -4.73 11.81
C ILE A 106 -1.88 -3.65 12.52
N LEU A 107 -3.05 -3.30 11.97
CA LEU A 107 -3.92 -2.25 12.47
C LEU A 107 -4.75 -2.72 13.67
N ASP A 108 -5.20 -1.78 14.49
CA ASP A 108 -6.20 -2.08 15.53
C ASP A 108 -7.60 -2.25 14.93
N THR A 109 -8.50 -2.81 15.74
CA THR A 109 -9.88 -3.07 15.33
C THR A 109 -10.63 -1.79 14.98
N ASP A 110 -10.36 -0.69 15.69
CA ASP A 110 -11.04 0.59 15.48
C ASP A 110 -10.68 1.16 14.10
N ALA A 111 -9.39 1.23 13.75
CA ALA A 111 -8.93 1.65 12.42
C ALA A 111 -9.48 0.73 11.31
N LEU A 112 -9.56 -0.58 11.56
CA LEU A 112 -10.14 -1.52 10.60
C LEU A 112 -11.63 -1.26 10.34
N GLN A 113 -12.42 -1.02 11.38
CA GLN A 113 -13.87 -0.85 11.28
C GLN A 113 -14.29 0.56 10.86
N GLU A 114 -13.65 1.59 11.41
CA GLU A 114 -14.04 2.99 11.23
C GLU A 114 -13.41 3.63 9.99
N GLU A 115 -12.21 3.20 9.59
CA GLU A 115 -11.46 3.83 8.50
C GLU A 115 -11.29 2.91 7.28
N VAL A 116 -10.83 1.67 7.48
CA VAL A 116 -10.51 0.75 6.37
C VAL A 116 -11.78 0.19 5.72
N LYS A 117 -12.73 -0.32 6.51
CA LYS A 117 -13.96 -0.94 6.01
C LYS A 117 -14.76 -0.01 5.09
N PRO A 118 -15.05 1.27 5.45
CA PRO A 118 -15.79 2.16 4.57
C PRO A 118 -15.08 2.43 3.23
N VAL A 119 -13.74 2.54 3.26
CA VAL A 119 -12.95 2.77 2.04
C VAL A 119 -12.97 1.54 1.13
N LEU A 120 -12.80 0.33 1.67
CA LEU A 120 -12.91 -0.89 0.88
C LEU A 120 -14.32 -1.09 0.32
N GLN A 121 -15.37 -0.79 1.09
CA GLN A 121 -16.75 -0.85 0.58
C GLN A 121 -16.97 0.13 -0.58
N LYS A 122 -16.42 1.34 -0.50
CA LYS A 122 -16.46 2.31 -1.60
C LYS A 122 -15.71 1.82 -2.84
N LEU A 123 -14.51 1.25 -2.67
CA LEU A 123 -13.75 0.64 -3.77
C LEU A 123 -14.46 -0.59 -4.36
N GLY A 124 -15.25 -1.32 -3.56
CA GLY A 124 -16.12 -2.40 -4.04
C GLY A 124 -17.23 -1.93 -5.00
N GLN A 125 -17.48 -0.62 -5.07
CA GLN A 125 -18.45 0.01 -5.96
C GLN A 125 -17.77 0.83 -7.08
N ASP A 126 -16.46 0.68 -7.28
CA ASP A 126 -15.71 1.41 -8.33
C ASP A 126 -16.24 1.09 -9.74
N GLU A 127 -15.83 1.81 -10.78
CA GLU A 127 -16.21 1.46 -12.16
C GLU A 127 -15.33 0.32 -12.71
N ASP A 128 -14.07 0.28 -12.26
CA ASP A 128 -13.06 -0.66 -12.72
C ASP A 128 -13.21 -2.03 -12.04
N MET A 129 -13.16 -3.10 -12.85
CA MET A 129 -13.41 -4.47 -12.39
C MET A 129 -12.31 -5.00 -11.47
N ASP A 130 -11.05 -4.62 -11.69
CA ASP A 130 -9.94 -5.06 -10.84
C ASP A 130 -10.03 -4.38 -9.47
N VAL A 131 -10.41 -3.09 -9.45
CA VAL A 131 -10.62 -2.36 -8.20
C VAL A 131 -11.72 -3.04 -7.35
N LYS A 132 -12.86 -3.38 -7.96
CA LYS A 132 -13.94 -4.12 -7.27
C LYS A 132 -13.46 -5.46 -6.72
N TYR A 133 -12.77 -6.23 -7.56
CA TYR A 133 -12.30 -7.57 -7.22
C TYR A 133 -11.39 -7.54 -6.00
N PHE A 134 -10.33 -6.72 -6.04
CA PHE A 134 -9.37 -6.65 -4.94
C PHE A 134 -9.95 -6.01 -3.68
N ALA A 135 -10.92 -5.11 -3.80
CA ALA A 135 -11.63 -4.57 -2.64
C ALA A 135 -12.48 -5.63 -1.94
N GLN A 136 -13.22 -6.44 -2.70
CA GLN A 136 -14.03 -7.52 -2.15
C GLN A 136 -13.17 -8.65 -1.54
N GLU A 137 -12.05 -8.96 -2.18
CA GLU A 137 -11.05 -9.89 -1.65
C GLU A 137 -10.52 -9.40 -0.30
N ALA A 138 -10.11 -8.12 -0.21
CA ALA A 138 -9.62 -7.52 1.02
C ALA A 138 -10.66 -7.54 2.15
N ILE A 139 -11.93 -7.23 1.86
CA ILE A 139 -13.04 -7.30 2.84
C ILE A 139 -13.18 -8.72 3.38
N SER A 140 -13.13 -9.73 2.50
CA SER A 140 -13.25 -11.14 2.87
C SER A 140 -12.07 -11.58 3.76
N VAL A 141 -10.84 -11.27 3.34
CA VAL A 141 -9.61 -11.65 4.06
C VAL A 141 -9.53 -11.00 5.44
N LEU A 142 -9.93 -9.74 5.55
CA LEU A 142 -9.93 -9.00 6.81
C LEU A 142 -11.17 -9.27 7.68
N ALA A 143 -12.08 -10.15 7.24
CA ALA A 143 -13.36 -10.43 7.91
C ALA A 143 -14.19 -9.16 8.20
N LEU A 144 -14.19 -8.22 7.26
CA LEU A 144 -14.91 -6.94 7.35
C LEU A 144 -16.30 -6.98 6.69
N ALA A 145 -16.79 -8.16 6.31
CA ALA A 145 -18.11 -8.35 5.72
C ALA A 145 -19.24 -7.80 6.62
#